data_AF-A0A292PP49-F1
#
_entry.id   AF-A0A292PP49-F1
#
_cell.length_a   1.000
_cell.length_b   1.000
_cell.length_c   1.000
_cell.angle_alpha   90.00
_cell.angle_beta   90.00
_cell.angle_gamma   90.00
#
_symmetry.space_group_name_H-M   'P 1'
#
loop_
_entity.id
_entity.type
_entity.pdbx_description
1 polymer ?
#
loop_
_entity_poly.entity_id
_entity_poly.type
_entity_poly.pdbx_seq_one_letter_code
_entity_poly.pdbx_strand_id
1 'polypeptide(L)'
;MSLLHFRKSTIPPVFAPAATKKDTPAIPDPQVFTITTLQPAVSGLPTVSQCAVHLELLEAFARLRHRVYKEEAFSEIFGEDPEKNLWWRAVVEVAVGRFGIWWKAVSEELAIREEGEAGVANNGSGLKLLPRDLLPPLDVLMVWHSYMLNPRRYNEDCIWFEMSAMMNVAFPYEHVVRMPAVPFKDEQHEAIDDDKWDYKLSGHATRYWERVSSQAPHILEEILWKSPPKRLIRCPACAKEIDVLICEVEPENRKRGWISEEFAVDCEGCGVGITMESLCAEKFRKDIKSLIEGGEGSRMSPRITSLDLQGATYLHPSSPTSFDVLNSLNNLICTTFPEPPTLQSHPTLTSIITALGTHPVLPLLQSCYAETPTPYSLNLSLAVLRQGSFVDKMHHQLWIRSPALMGRLPLDSIPLVRARPETRSVVLINPPDTSGFLQRAVSRYESYFALFKLHPGKILVPTIDVDLVWHTAMLTPLAYREYCKNVAGRFIDHNDKLSDDILDDGVEYTSTAFEEATGGEEYRKCLCWHCETALNEGVKPGGGKEERWKVWKKASGDGKERWKVWKKASGDSKERLVRVRVEYYREVEKRRRDGMGGLEREGLFAAMKRK
;
A
#
# COMPACT_ATOMS: atom_id res chain seq x y z
N MET A 1 29.14 -18.46 -7.61
CA MET A 1 28.95 -17.13 -6.98
C MET A 1 28.81 -16.09 -8.09
N SER A 2 27.59 -15.86 -8.59
CA SER A 2 27.34 -14.74 -9.51
C SER A 2 27.42 -13.46 -8.69
N LEU A 3 28.34 -12.55 -9.06
CA LEU A 3 28.49 -11.23 -8.46
C LEU A 3 27.19 -10.45 -8.65
N LEU A 4 26.42 -10.27 -7.58
CA LEU A 4 25.35 -9.28 -7.51
C LEU A 4 25.98 -7.92 -7.88
N HIS A 5 25.74 -7.44 -9.09
CA HIS A 5 26.20 -6.13 -9.52
C HIS A 5 25.28 -5.07 -8.92
N PHE A 6 25.67 -4.56 -7.75
CA PHE A 6 25.00 -3.41 -7.15
C PHE A 6 25.19 -2.17 -8.04
N ARG A 7 24.09 -1.64 -8.58
CA ARG A 7 24.11 -0.43 -9.41
C ARG A 7 24.07 0.81 -8.53
N LYS A 8 25.03 1.71 -8.70
CA LYS A 8 24.98 3.05 -8.07
C LYS A 8 23.81 3.85 -8.60
N SER A 9 22.93 4.31 -7.72
CA SER A 9 21.75 5.13 -8.02
C SER A 9 22.11 6.62 -8.16
N THR A 10 23.19 6.95 -8.85
CA THR A 10 23.89 8.23 -8.68
C THR A 10 23.62 9.30 -9.73
N ILE A 11 22.63 9.12 -10.61
CA ILE A 11 22.33 10.14 -11.64
C ILE A 11 21.08 10.95 -11.20
N PRO A 12 21.25 12.21 -10.77
CA PRO A 12 20.13 13.09 -10.46
C PRO A 12 19.31 13.40 -11.73
N PRO A 13 17.98 13.62 -11.64
CA PRO A 13 17.14 13.95 -12.79
C PRO A 13 17.66 15.19 -13.51
N VAL A 14 17.83 15.09 -14.83
CA VAL A 14 18.21 16.27 -15.62
C VAL A 14 16.93 16.97 -16.07
N PHE A 15 16.68 18.17 -15.53
CA PHE A 15 15.55 18.99 -15.98
C PHE A 15 15.91 19.72 -17.26
N ALA A 16 15.07 19.57 -18.28
CA ALA A 16 15.19 20.36 -19.48
C ALA A 16 14.64 21.79 -19.25
N PRO A 17 15.33 22.84 -19.73
CA PRO A 17 14.92 24.22 -19.52
C PRO A 17 13.70 24.59 -20.38
N ALA A 18 12.71 25.30 -19.82
CA ALA A 18 11.52 25.77 -20.56
C ALA A 18 11.89 26.67 -21.74
N ALA A 19 11.33 26.48 -22.94
CA ALA A 19 11.70 27.23 -24.13
C ALA A 19 11.14 28.66 -24.12
N THR A 20 9.95 28.87 -23.54
CA THR A 20 9.28 30.18 -23.48
C THR A 20 8.70 30.52 -22.12
N LYS A 21 8.37 31.81 -21.94
CA LYS A 21 7.62 32.34 -20.79
C LYS A 21 6.15 31.90 -20.73
N LYS A 22 5.66 31.06 -21.66
CA LYS A 22 4.29 30.52 -21.65
C LYS A 22 4.24 29.02 -21.38
N ASP A 23 5.39 28.35 -21.29
CA ASP A 23 5.45 26.91 -21.05
C ASP A 23 5.13 26.62 -19.58
N THR A 24 4.13 25.78 -19.34
CA THR A 24 3.75 25.27 -18.01
C THR A 24 4.10 23.79 -17.93
N PRO A 25 4.79 23.33 -16.86
CA PRO A 25 5.01 21.90 -16.65
C PRO A 25 3.69 21.17 -16.43
N ALA A 26 3.52 20.00 -17.05
CA ALA A 26 2.49 19.03 -16.66
C ALA A 26 3.01 18.26 -15.44
N ILE A 27 2.22 18.20 -14.37
CA ILE A 27 2.64 17.63 -13.10
C ILE A 27 1.51 16.73 -12.54
N PRO A 28 1.68 15.39 -12.49
CA PRO A 28 2.80 14.62 -13.08
C PRO A 28 2.88 14.74 -14.60
N ASP A 29 4.03 14.40 -15.19
CA ASP A 29 4.14 14.21 -16.64
C ASP A 29 3.31 12.97 -17.04
N PRO A 30 2.28 13.08 -17.90
CA PRO A 30 1.45 11.94 -18.29
C PRO A 30 2.22 10.74 -18.85
N GLN A 31 3.44 10.93 -19.37
CA GLN A 31 4.29 9.84 -19.84
C GLN A 31 4.80 8.95 -18.72
N VAL A 32 4.81 9.40 -17.46
CA VAL A 32 5.26 8.56 -16.33
C VAL A 32 4.43 7.28 -16.22
N PHE A 33 3.18 7.32 -16.66
CA PHE A 33 2.25 6.19 -16.64
C PHE A 33 2.42 5.24 -17.82
N THR A 34 3.10 5.67 -18.89
CA THR A 34 3.26 4.89 -20.12
C THR A 34 4.72 4.59 -20.47
N ILE A 35 5.69 5.09 -19.70
CA ILE A 35 7.12 4.96 -20.03
C ILE A 35 7.63 3.53 -19.86
N THR A 36 7.10 2.83 -18.87
CA THR A 36 7.31 1.41 -18.64
C THR A 36 5.96 0.68 -18.64
N THR A 37 6.00 -0.64 -18.75
CA THR A 37 4.78 -1.45 -18.72
C THR A 37 4.06 -1.31 -17.38
N LEU A 38 2.73 -1.16 -17.41
CA LEU A 38 1.86 -1.27 -16.23
C LEU A 38 1.56 -2.74 -15.90
N GLN A 39 1.73 -3.61 -16.89
CA GLN A 39 1.61 -5.05 -16.71
C GLN A 39 2.74 -5.56 -15.82
N PRO A 40 2.45 -6.38 -14.81
CA PRO A 40 3.48 -6.89 -13.91
C PRO A 40 4.53 -7.70 -14.67
N ALA A 41 5.79 -7.42 -14.36
CA ALA A 41 6.89 -8.19 -14.91
C ALA A 41 7.03 -9.52 -14.17
N VAL A 42 7.34 -10.60 -14.91
CA VAL A 42 7.65 -11.92 -14.32
C VAL A 42 8.87 -11.85 -13.39
N SER A 43 9.75 -10.86 -13.58
CA SER A 43 10.88 -10.61 -12.68
C SER A 43 10.44 -10.26 -11.26
N GLY A 44 9.22 -9.76 -11.04
CA GLY A 44 8.72 -9.28 -9.75
C GLY A 44 9.33 -7.97 -9.25
N LEU A 45 10.17 -7.32 -10.07
CA LEU A 45 10.62 -5.96 -9.82
C LEU A 45 9.56 -4.97 -10.35
N PRO A 46 9.03 -4.04 -9.52
CA PRO A 46 8.07 -3.05 -9.98
C PRO A 46 8.64 -2.13 -11.04
N THR A 47 7.79 -1.71 -11.97
CA THR A 47 8.16 -0.71 -12.95
C THR A 47 7.99 0.72 -12.40
N VAL A 48 8.64 1.68 -13.06
CA VAL A 48 8.47 3.11 -12.74
C VAL A 48 7.00 3.53 -12.88
N SER A 49 6.33 3.05 -13.95
CA SER A 49 4.92 3.35 -14.19
C SER A 49 4.04 2.80 -13.07
N GLN A 50 4.28 1.57 -12.61
CA GLN A 50 3.54 0.99 -11.48
C GLN A 50 3.71 1.80 -10.19
N CYS A 51 4.95 2.22 -9.88
CA CYS A 51 5.21 3.05 -8.70
C CYS A 51 4.52 4.43 -8.81
N ALA A 52 4.42 4.99 -10.02
CA ALA A 52 3.73 6.25 -10.25
C ALA A 52 2.22 6.13 -10.07
N VAL A 53 1.59 5.10 -10.65
CA VAL A 53 0.15 4.82 -10.45
C VAL A 53 -0.14 4.54 -8.99
N HIS A 54 0.76 3.85 -8.29
CA HIS A 54 0.61 3.62 -6.86
C HIS A 54 0.61 4.94 -6.07
N LEU A 55 1.47 5.91 -6.39
CA LEU A 55 1.41 7.23 -5.77
C LEU A 55 0.11 7.98 -6.06
N GLU A 56 -0.47 7.84 -7.26
CA GLU A 56 -1.80 8.40 -7.59
C GLU A 56 -2.90 7.78 -6.74
N LEU A 57 -2.87 6.45 -6.58
CA LEU A 57 -3.83 5.72 -5.77
C LEU A 57 -3.76 6.14 -4.29
N LEU A 58 -2.55 6.27 -3.73
CA LEU A 58 -2.36 6.71 -2.36
C LEU A 58 -2.88 8.14 -2.15
N GLU A 59 -2.73 9.00 -3.15
CA GLU A 59 -3.34 10.34 -3.12
C GLU A 59 -4.87 10.28 -3.12
N ALA A 60 -5.47 9.39 -3.93
CA ALA A 60 -6.92 9.17 -3.92
C ALA A 60 -7.42 8.67 -2.55
N PHE A 61 -6.67 7.79 -1.88
CA PHE A 61 -6.99 7.37 -0.50
C PHE A 61 -6.92 8.53 0.50
N ALA A 62 -5.88 9.36 0.42
CA ALA A 62 -5.76 10.55 1.26
C ALA A 62 -6.94 11.52 1.03
N ARG A 63 -7.37 11.69 -0.23
CA ARG A 63 -8.53 12.52 -0.59
C ARG A 63 -9.85 11.95 -0.07
N LEU A 64 -10.05 10.63 -0.14
CA LEU A 64 -11.22 9.96 0.43
C LEU A 64 -11.32 10.24 1.93
N ARG A 65 -10.22 10.06 2.66
CA ARG A 65 -10.16 10.36 4.10
C ARG A 65 -10.44 11.83 4.41
N HIS A 66 -9.90 12.75 3.61
CA HIS A 66 -10.18 14.17 3.74
C HIS A 66 -11.66 14.53 3.54
N ARG A 67 -12.35 13.85 2.60
CA ARG A 67 -13.80 14.03 2.40
C ARG A 67 -14.61 13.56 3.59
N VAL A 68 -14.25 12.40 4.15
CA VAL A 68 -14.86 11.89 5.40
C VAL A 68 -14.75 12.94 6.51
N TYR A 69 -13.59 13.59 6.64
CA TYR A 69 -13.40 14.63 7.65
C TYR A 69 -14.19 15.91 7.38
N LYS A 70 -14.66 16.17 6.16
CA LYS A 70 -15.45 17.35 5.82
C LYS A 70 -16.95 17.10 5.84
N GLU A 71 -17.39 15.85 6.01
CA GLU A 71 -18.80 15.50 5.99
C GLU A 71 -19.44 15.73 7.36
N GLU A 72 -20.10 16.87 7.53
CA GLU A 72 -20.71 17.26 8.82
C GLU A 72 -21.89 16.35 9.20
N ALA A 73 -22.57 15.77 8.21
CA ALA A 73 -23.69 14.84 8.42
C ALA A 73 -23.26 13.57 9.18
N PHE A 74 -21.96 13.23 9.20
CA PHE A 74 -21.45 12.10 9.97
C PHE A 74 -21.57 12.26 11.48
N SER A 75 -21.76 13.49 11.98
CA SER A 75 -22.08 13.72 13.39
C SER A 75 -23.40 13.05 13.79
N GLU A 76 -24.39 13.05 12.90
CA GLU A 76 -25.70 12.43 13.14
C GLU A 76 -25.67 10.91 12.96
N ILE A 77 -24.78 10.39 12.10
CA ILE A 77 -24.69 8.97 11.77
C ILE A 77 -23.77 8.20 12.73
N PHE A 78 -22.62 8.80 13.10
CA PHE A 78 -21.58 8.16 13.89
C PHE A 78 -21.34 8.81 15.27
N GLY A 79 -22.07 9.89 15.58
CA GLY A 79 -21.88 10.69 16.79
C GLY A 79 -20.80 11.75 16.67
N GLU A 80 -20.81 12.73 17.59
CA GLU A 80 -19.90 13.89 17.60
C GLU A 80 -18.44 13.50 17.84
N ASP A 81 -17.56 13.61 16.84
CA ASP A 81 -16.15 13.24 16.98
C ASP A 81 -15.24 14.44 16.64
N PRO A 82 -14.83 15.24 17.64
CA PRO A 82 -14.01 16.43 17.42
C PRO A 82 -12.68 16.14 16.72
N GLU A 83 -12.10 14.95 16.95
CA GLU A 83 -10.83 14.53 16.35
C GLU A 83 -11.01 13.77 15.02
N LYS A 84 -12.26 13.42 14.66
CA LYS A 84 -12.65 12.71 13.42
C LYS A 84 -11.99 11.33 13.24
N ASN A 85 -11.37 10.80 14.29
CA ASN A 85 -10.74 9.49 14.33
C ASN A 85 -11.78 8.35 14.24
N LEU A 86 -12.91 8.49 14.93
CA LEU A 86 -14.04 7.56 14.92
C LEU A 86 -14.72 7.51 13.54
N TRP A 87 -14.96 8.66 12.91
CA TRP A 87 -15.61 8.71 11.59
C TRP A 87 -14.82 7.94 10.54
N TRP A 88 -13.50 8.14 10.50
CA TRP A 88 -12.65 7.39 9.58
C TRP A 88 -12.65 5.90 9.88
N ARG A 89 -12.58 5.50 11.16
CA ARG A 89 -12.68 4.08 11.55
C ARG A 89 -14.01 3.45 11.13
N ALA A 90 -15.12 4.17 11.27
CA ALA A 90 -16.44 3.70 10.86
C ALA A 90 -16.54 3.51 9.35
N VAL A 91 -16.05 4.48 8.56
CA VAL A 91 -16.01 4.38 7.10
C VAL A 91 -15.13 3.21 6.64
N VAL A 92 -13.97 3.01 7.28
CA VAL A 92 -13.09 1.87 7.01
C VAL A 92 -13.79 0.54 7.32
N GLU A 93 -14.52 0.46 8.43
CA GLU A 93 -15.28 -0.74 8.79
C GLU A 93 -16.37 -1.08 7.76
N VAL A 94 -17.10 -0.06 7.28
CA VAL A 94 -18.07 -0.21 6.18
C VAL A 94 -17.37 -0.67 4.90
N ALA A 95 -16.20 -0.10 4.58
CA ALA A 95 -15.40 -0.48 3.42
C ALA A 95 -14.95 -1.95 3.48
N VAL A 96 -14.61 -2.48 4.66
CA VAL A 96 -14.25 -3.89 4.84
C VAL A 96 -15.43 -4.82 4.55
N GLY A 97 -16.63 -4.46 4.99
CA GLY A 97 -17.86 -5.20 4.62
C GLY A 97 -18.11 -5.20 3.11
N ARG A 98 -17.97 -4.02 2.48
CA ARG A 98 -18.06 -3.81 1.02
C ARG A 98 -17.03 -4.64 0.25
N PHE A 99 -15.80 -4.73 0.75
CA PHE A 99 -14.76 -5.58 0.19
C PHE A 99 -15.12 -7.05 0.22
N GLY A 100 -15.68 -7.57 1.32
CA GLY A 100 -16.07 -8.98 1.43
C GLY A 100 -17.09 -9.41 0.37
N ILE A 101 -18.06 -8.54 0.05
CA ILE A 101 -19.05 -8.77 -1.00
C ILE A 101 -18.36 -8.89 -2.37
N TRP A 102 -17.52 -7.89 -2.71
CA TRP A 102 -16.83 -7.86 -4.00
C TRP A 102 -15.84 -9.00 -4.17
N TRP A 103 -15.04 -9.29 -3.14
CA TRP A 103 -13.99 -10.30 -3.21
C TRP A 103 -14.55 -11.68 -3.52
N LYS A 104 -15.66 -12.05 -2.87
CA LYS A 104 -16.39 -13.29 -3.15
C LYS A 104 -16.98 -13.29 -4.56
N ALA A 105 -17.73 -12.25 -4.92
CA ALA A 105 -18.41 -12.18 -6.22
C ALA A 105 -17.44 -12.21 -7.40
N VAL A 106 -16.30 -11.52 -7.30
CA VAL A 106 -15.28 -11.50 -8.35
C VAL A 106 -14.55 -12.83 -8.43
N SER A 107 -14.23 -13.49 -7.31
CA SER A 107 -13.61 -14.81 -7.35
C SER A 107 -14.50 -15.83 -8.07
N GLU A 108 -15.81 -15.83 -7.78
CA GLU A 108 -16.79 -16.68 -8.45
C GLU A 108 -16.89 -16.36 -9.95
N GLU A 109 -16.98 -15.08 -10.31
CA GLU A 109 -17.04 -14.63 -11.71
C GLU A 109 -15.78 -14.99 -12.50
N LEU A 110 -14.59 -14.86 -11.91
CA LEU A 110 -13.33 -15.25 -12.54
C LEU A 110 -13.25 -16.76 -12.76
N ALA A 111 -13.69 -17.57 -11.78
CA ALA A 111 -13.74 -19.03 -11.93
C ALA A 111 -14.66 -19.44 -13.09
N ILE A 112 -15.84 -18.82 -13.22
CA ILE A 112 -16.78 -19.07 -14.32
C ILE A 112 -16.16 -18.71 -15.68
N ARG A 113 -15.46 -17.57 -15.77
CA ARG A 113 -14.78 -17.16 -17.02
C ARG A 113 -13.68 -18.14 -17.42
N GLU A 114 -12.91 -18.63 -16.45
CA GLU A 114 -11.84 -19.61 -16.68
C GLU A 114 -12.37 -20.96 -17.17
N GLU A 115 -13.48 -21.46 -16.62
CA GLU A 115 -14.13 -22.69 -17.08
C GLU A 115 -14.61 -22.58 -18.53
N GLY A 116 -15.13 -21.41 -18.92
CA GLY A 116 -15.56 -21.13 -20.29
C GLY A 116 -14.40 -21.06 -21.30
N GLU A 117 -13.19 -20.72 -20.85
CA GLU A 117 -11.99 -20.57 -21.67
C GLU A 117 -11.09 -21.82 -21.71
N ALA A 118 -11.36 -22.83 -20.88
CA ALA A 118 -10.55 -24.04 -20.69
C ALA A 118 -10.35 -24.93 -21.95
N GLY A 119 -10.90 -24.55 -23.10
CA GLY A 119 -10.61 -25.13 -24.42
C GLY A 119 -9.32 -24.63 -25.08
N VAL A 120 -8.64 -23.61 -24.54
CA VAL A 120 -7.40 -23.05 -25.08
C VAL A 120 -6.27 -23.23 -24.06
N ALA A 121 -5.33 -24.14 -24.34
CA ALA A 121 -4.19 -24.43 -23.47
C ALA A 121 -3.36 -23.17 -23.18
N ASN A 122 -3.47 -22.63 -21.96
CA ASN A 122 -2.71 -21.46 -21.56
C ASN A 122 -1.39 -21.87 -20.91
N ASN A 123 -0.30 -21.85 -21.67
CA ASN A 123 1.08 -22.03 -21.19
C ASN A 123 1.61 -20.76 -20.47
N GLY A 124 0.75 -20.07 -19.73
CA GLY A 124 1.05 -18.79 -19.08
C GLY A 124 1.74 -18.93 -17.72
N SER A 125 2.41 -17.86 -17.29
CA SER A 125 3.14 -17.72 -16.01
C SER A 125 2.33 -17.93 -14.72
N GLY A 126 1.04 -18.28 -14.81
CA GLY A 126 0.10 -18.36 -13.68
C GLY A 126 -0.42 -17.00 -13.17
N LEU A 127 0.16 -15.89 -13.63
CA LEU A 127 -0.25 -14.52 -13.30
C LEU A 127 -1.59 -14.17 -13.97
N LYS A 128 -2.51 -13.57 -13.21
CA LYS A 128 -3.84 -13.15 -13.68
C LYS A 128 -4.00 -11.64 -13.58
N LEU A 129 -4.81 -11.07 -14.46
CA LEU A 129 -5.18 -9.64 -14.43
C LEU A 129 -6.65 -9.54 -14.11
N LEU A 130 -7.02 -8.56 -13.28
CA LEU A 130 -8.42 -8.28 -13.00
C LEU A 130 -9.07 -7.65 -14.25
N PRO A 131 -10.14 -8.22 -14.82
CA PRO A 131 -10.89 -7.59 -15.89
C PRO A 131 -11.44 -6.22 -15.49
N ARG A 132 -11.40 -5.25 -16.42
CA ARG A 132 -11.83 -3.86 -16.22
C ARG A 132 -13.27 -3.73 -15.72
N ASP A 133 -14.16 -4.60 -16.17
CA ASP A 133 -15.57 -4.61 -15.79
C ASP A 133 -15.83 -5.14 -14.37
N LEU A 134 -14.81 -5.69 -13.72
CA LEU A 134 -14.84 -6.19 -12.34
C LEU A 134 -14.16 -5.25 -11.35
N LEU A 135 -13.73 -4.06 -11.80
CA LEU A 135 -13.03 -3.09 -10.98
C LEU A 135 -13.93 -2.59 -9.81
N PRO A 136 -13.46 -2.61 -8.56
CA PRO A 136 -14.28 -2.19 -7.42
C PRO A 136 -14.23 -0.68 -7.16
N PRO A 137 -15.16 -0.13 -6.34
CA PRO A 137 -15.06 1.21 -5.77
C PRO A 137 -13.73 1.51 -5.04
N LEU A 138 -13.42 2.80 -4.87
CA LEU A 138 -12.15 3.25 -4.27
C LEU A 138 -11.92 2.73 -2.84
N ASP A 139 -12.97 2.70 -2.02
CA ASP A 139 -12.90 2.22 -0.64
C ASP A 139 -12.61 0.71 -0.58
N VAL A 140 -13.16 -0.06 -1.51
CA VAL A 140 -12.89 -1.50 -1.66
C VAL A 140 -11.48 -1.74 -2.22
N LEU A 141 -11.02 -0.93 -3.18
CA LEU A 141 -9.64 -0.94 -3.65
C LEU A 141 -8.65 -0.66 -2.50
N MET A 142 -8.99 0.27 -1.59
CA MET A 142 -8.16 0.60 -0.42
C MET A 142 -8.01 -0.57 0.54
N VAL A 143 -9.11 -1.29 0.81
CA VAL A 143 -9.08 -2.49 1.64
C VAL A 143 -8.26 -3.59 0.95
N TRP A 144 -8.50 -3.84 -0.34
CA TRP A 144 -7.75 -4.87 -1.09
C TRP A 144 -6.26 -4.55 -1.18
N HIS A 145 -5.91 -3.29 -1.45
CA HIS A 145 -4.53 -2.79 -1.41
C HIS A 145 -3.86 -3.09 -0.07
N SER A 146 -4.48 -2.66 1.04
CA SER A 146 -3.94 -2.89 2.39
C SER A 146 -3.81 -4.38 2.71
N TYR A 147 -4.70 -5.19 2.16
CA TYR A 147 -4.64 -6.63 2.32
C TYR A 147 -3.46 -7.26 1.56
N MET A 148 -3.24 -6.88 0.30
CA MET A 148 -2.14 -7.38 -0.52
C MET A 148 -0.76 -6.95 0.00
N LEU A 149 -0.67 -5.85 0.75
CA LEU A 149 0.54 -5.46 1.51
C LEU A 149 0.86 -6.41 2.68
N ASN A 150 0.00 -7.39 2.95
CA ASN A 150 0.25 -8.51 3.85
C ASN A 150 0.24 -9.82 3.02
N PRO A 151 1.20 -10.00 2.09
CA PRO A 151 1.15 -11.01 1.03
C PRO A 151 1.01 -12.45 1.57
N ARG A 152 1.56 -12.69 2.76
CA ARG A 152 1.30 -13.90 3.52
C ARG A 152 -0.18 -14.11 3.80
N ARG A 153 -0.76 -13.21 4.58
CA ARG A 153 -2.14 -13.29 5.09
C ARG A 153 -3.12 -13.37 3.94
N TYR A 154 -2.87 -12.57 2.90
CA TYR A 154 -3.68 -12.58 1.68
C TYR A 154 -3.66 -13.95 0.96
N ASN A 155 -2.47 -14.52 0.73
CA ASN A 155 -2.36 -15.82 0.07
C ASN A 155 -3.03 -16.95 0.88
N GLU A 156 -2.86 -16.92 2.21
CA GLU A 156 -3.45 -17.89 3.13
C GLU A 156 -4.97 -17.87 3.07
N ASP A 157 -5.54 -16.67 3.16
CA ASP A 157 -6.98 -16.50 3.09
C ASP A 157 -7.53 -16.81 1.70
N CYS A 158 -6.79 -16.56 0.63
CA CYS A 158 -7.19 -17.02 -0.70
C CYS A 158 -7.35 -18.54 -0.78
N ILE A 159 -6.45 -19.30 -0.13
CA ILE A 159 -6.58 -20.76 -0.05
C ILE A 159 -7.79 -21.13 0.81
N TRP A 160 -7.89 -20.50 1.97
CA TRP A 160 -8.87 -20.84 3.01
C TRP A 160 -10.31 -20.58 2.58
N PHE A 161 -10.57 -19.43 1.97
CA PHE A 161 -11.88 -19.07 1.46
C PHE A 161 -12.16 -19.64 0.06
N GLU A 162 -11.30 -20.56 -0.42
CA GLU A 162 -11.40 -21.15 -1.76
C GLU A 162 -11.38 -20.11 -2.90
N MET A 163 -10.79 -18.94 -2.64
CA MET A 163 -10.65 -17.83 -3.58
C MET A 163 -9.43 -18.03 -4.51
N SER A 164 -9.29 -19.25 -5.05
CA SER A 164 -8.15 -19.65 -5.88
C SER A 164 -8.02 -18.80 -7.15
N ALA A 165 -9.14 -18.31 -7.69
CA ALA A 165 -9.17 -17.40 -8.82
C ALA A 165 -8.52 -16.04 -8.50
N MET A 166 -8.64 -15.55 -7.26
CA MET A 166 -8.08 -14.27 -6.79
C MET A 166 -6.62 -14.33 -6.36
N MET A 167 -6.09 -15.53 -6.06
CA MET A 167 -4.76 -15.73 -5.46
C MET A 167 -3.61 -15.12 -6.28
N ASN A 168 -3.69 -15.25 -7.60
CA ASN A 168 -2.65 -14.80 -8.53
C ASN A 168 -3.05 -13.55 -9.32
N VAL A 169 -4.13 -12.87 -8.91
CA VAL A 169 -4.56 -11.62 -9.54
C VAL A 169 -3.63 -10.49 -9.11
N ALA A 170 -3.01 -9.85 -10.09
CA ALA A 170 -2.23 -8.65 -9.88
C ALA A 170 -3.14 -7.44 -9.62
N PHE A 171 -2.63 -6.49 -8.83
CA PHE A 171 -3.33 -5.22 -8.64
C PHE A 171 -3.50 -4.49 -9.99
N PRO A 172 -4.70 -3.95 -10.30
CA PRO A 172 -5.07 -3.55 -11.65
C PRO A 172 -4.57 -2.15 -12.03
N TYR A 173 -3.25 -1.92 -12.00
CA TYR A 173 -2.66 -0.60 -12.29
C TYR A 173 -3.14 0.01 -13.61
N GLU A 174 -3.25 -0.79 -14.68
CA GLU A 174 -3.73 -0.33 -15.99
C GLU A 174 -5.17 0.18 -15.99
N HIS A 175 -6.01 -0.34 -15.08
CA HIS A 175 -7.42 0.06 -15.00
C HIS A 175 -7.67 1.16 -13.98
N VAL A 176 -6.67 1.46 -13.13
CA VAL A 176 -6.75 2.50 -12.09
C VAL A 176 -6.22 3.86 -12.57
N VAL A 177 -5.32 3.89 -13.57
CA VAL A 177 -4.71 5.12 -14.11
C VAL A 177 -5.42 5.70 -15.33
N ARG A 178 -5.29 7.03 -15.54
CA ARG A 178 -5.61 7.66 -16.83
C ARG A 178 -4.49 7.42 -17.85
N MET A 179 -4.79 6.70 -18.93
CA MET A 179 -3.92 6.67 -20.11
C MET A 179 -4.14 7.94 -20.96
N PRO A 180 -3.08 8.56 -21.55
CA PRO A 180 -3.25 9.71 -22.44
C PRO A 180 -4.19 9.38 -23.59
N ALA A 181 -5.03 10.35 -23.98
CA ALA A 181 -5.96 10.17 -25.08
C ALA A 181 -5.22 9.81 -26.37
N VAL A 182 -5.42 8.57 -26.84
CA VAL A 182 -4.98 8.15 -28.17
C VAL A 182 -6.08 8.58 -29.14
N PRO A 183 -5.78 9.35 -30.19
CA PRO A 183 -6.75 9.63 -31.24
C PRO A 183 -7.32 8.31 -31.77
N PHE A 184 -8.64 8.21 -31.93
CA PHE A 184 -9.37 7.05 -32.51
C PHE A 184 -9.67 5.83 -31.60
N LYS A 185 -9.57 5.95 -30.27
CA LYS A 185 -10.16 4.95 -29.34
C LYS A 185 -11.18 5.61 -28.40
N ASP A 186 -12.45 5.29 -28.59
CA ASP A 186 -13.61 5.85 -27.85
C ASP A 186 -13.78 5.28 -26.42
N GLU A 187 -12.95 4.33 -25.99
CA GLU A 187 -13.12 3.65 -24.69
C GLU A 187 -12.02 3.99 -23.66
N GLN A 188 -11.76 5.28 -23.46
CA GLN A 188 -10.91 5.76 -22.37
C GLN A 188 -11.79 5.92 -21.12
N HIS A 189 -11.58 5.12 -20.09
CA HIS A 189 -12.19 5.38 -18.78
C HIS A 189 -11.08 5.63 -17.79
N GLU A 190 -11.15 6.82 -17.24
CA GLU A 190 -10.29 7.48 -16.28
C GLU A 190 -10.77 7.03 -14.92
N ALA A 191 -10.16 5.99 -14.33
CA ALA A 191 -10.60 5.58 -13.01
C ALA A 191 -10.21 6.61 -11.96
N ILE A 192 -9.04 7.25 -12.06
CA ILE A 192 -8.66 8.41 -11.23
C ILE A 192 -8.56 9.66 -12.12
N ASP A 193 -9.29 10.72 -11.75
CA ASP A 193 -9.15 12.09 -12.29
C ASP A 193 -7.90 12.73 -11.66
N ASP A 194 -6.86 13.12 -12.41
CA ASP A 194 -5.60 13.66 -11.85
C ASP A 194 -5.71 15.13 -11.40
N ASP A 195 -6.78 15.84 -11.77
CA ASP A 195 -7.05 17.20 -11.31
C ASP A 195 -7.78 17.19 -9.96
N LYS A 196 -8.80 16.33 -9.84
CA LYS A 196 -9.69 16.22 -8.67
C LYS A 196 -9.36 15.06 -7.74
N TRP A 197 -8.58 14.10 -8.23
CA TRP A 197 -8.27 12.82 -7.58
C TRP A 197 -9.56 12.08 -7.21
N ASP A 198 -10.58 12.26 -8.06
CA ASP A 198 -11.87 11.57 -7.98
C ASP A 198 -11.70 10.20 -8.60
N TYR A 199 -12.14 9.17 -7.87
CA TYR A 199 -12.22 7.83 -8.44
C TYR A 199 -13.60 7.55 -9.03
N LYS A 200 -13.67 7.11 -10.29
CA LYS A 200 -14.92 6.81 -11.00
C LYS A 200 -14.86 5.46 -11.70
N LEU A 201 -15.83 4.60 -11.39
CA LEU A 201 -16.02 3.34 -12.09
C LEU A 201 -16.51 3.57 -13.52
N SER A 202 -16.09 2.69 -14.43
CA SER A 202 -16.71 2.58 -15.75
C SER A 202 -18.17 2.17 -15.63
N GLY A 203 -19.01 2.50 -16.62
CA GLY A 203 -20.41 2.10 -16.60
C GLY A 203 -20.62 0.58 -16.47
N HIS A 204 -19.70 -0.23 -17.00
CA HIS A 204 -19.74 -1.69 -16.84
C HIS A 204 -19.43 -2.12 -15.39
N ALA A 205 -18.35 -1.58 -14.81
CA ALA A 205 -17.97 -1.87 -13.43
C ALA A 205 -19.01 -1.38 -12.42
N THR A 206 -19.62 -0.21 -12.65
CA THR A 206 -20.75 0.30 -11.86
C THR A 206 -21.91 -0.69 -11.86
N ARG A 207 -22.35 -1.15 -13.05
CA ARG A 207 -23.45 -2.12 -13.17
C ARG A 207 -23.12 -3.45 -12.50
N TYR A 208 -21.88 -3.93 -12.64
CA TYR A 208 -21.44 -5.15 -11.98
C TYR A 208 -21.51 -4.98 -10.45
N TRP A 209 -20.93 -3.90 -9.91
CA TRP A 209 -20.95 -3.59 -8.48
C TRP A 209 -22.38 -3.50 -7.93
N GLU A 210 -23.25 -2.72 -8.56
CA GLU A 210 -24.64 -2.53 -8.11
C GLU A 210 -25.41 -3.86 -8.13
N ARG A 211 -25.19 -4.70 -9.14
CA ARG A 211 -25.81 -6.03 -9.25
C ARG A 211 -25.39 -6.96 -8.11
N VAL A 212 -24.10 -7.00 -7.77
CA VAL A 212 -23.59 -7.96 -6.77
C VAL A 212 -23.75 -7.47 -5.33
N SER A 213 -23.77 -6.16 -5.12
CA SER A 213 -23.80 -5.56 -3.77
C SER A 213 -25.14 -4.95 -3.38
N SER A 214 -25.94 -4.47 -4.34
CA SER A 214 -27.08 -3.58 -4.07
C SER A 214 -26.70 -2.30 -3.29
N GLN A 215 -25.47 -1.83 -3.47
CA GLN A 215 -24.91 -0.66 -2.80
C GLN A 215 -24.50 0.42 -3.81
N ALA A 216 -24.56 1.68 -3.40
CA ALA A 216 -24.03 2.78 -4.19
C ALA A 216 -22.50 2.60 -4.36
N PRO A 217 -21.94 2.85 -5.57
CA PRO A 217 -20.50 2.77 -5.79
C PRO A 217 -19.70 3.71 -4.88
N HIS A 218 -20.16 4.93 -4.64
CA HIS A 218 -19.46 5.87 -3.78
C HIS A 218 -19.82 5.63 -2.30
N ILE A 219 -18.82 5.34 -1.45
CA ILE A 219 -19.07 4.97 -0.05
C ILE A 219 -19.80 6.04 0.76
N LEU A 220 -19.53 7.34 0.52
CA LEU A 220 -20.24 8.40 1.23
C LEU A 220 -21.71 8.44 0.82
N GLU A 221 -22.04 8.17 -0.44
CA GLU A 221 -23.44 8.10 -0.87
C GLU A 221 -24.13 6.88 -0.24
N GLU A 222 -23.44 5.74 -0.18
CA GLU A 222 -23.97 4.54 0.47
C GLU A 222 -24.27 4.76 1.96
N ILE A 223 -23.42 5.51 2.69
CA ILE A 223 -23.59 5.78 4.12
C ILE A 223 -24.66 6.87 4.37
N LEU A 224 -24.63 7.97 3.62
CA LEU A 224 -25.47 9.14 3.86
C LEU A 224 -26.96 8.91 3.53
N TRP A 225 -27.25 8.06 2.54
CA TRP A 225 -28.61 7.86 2.04
C TRP A 225 -29.31 6.60 2.60
N LYS A 226 -28.65 5.87 3.51
CA LYS A 226 -29.21 4.66 4.14
C LYS A 226 -29.25 4.80 5.67
N SER A 227 -29.92 3.85 6.33
CA SER A 227 -29.90 3.75 7.79
C SER A 227 -28.46 3.63 8.31
N PRO A 228 -28.19 4.10 9.55
CA PRO A 228 -26.88 3.95 10.17
C PRO A 228 -26.33 2.53 9.99
N PRO A 229 -25.06 2.38 9.59
CA PRO A 229 -24.54 1.09 9.18
C PRO A 229 -24.45 0.15 10.38
N LYS A 230 -24.80 -1.11 10.13
CA LYS A 230 -24.84 -2.18 11.12
C LYS A 230 -23.94 -3.34 10.69
N ARG A 231 -23.53 -4.14 11.67
CA ARG A 231 -22.80 -5.38 11.47
C ARG A 231 -23.60 -6.54 12.05
N LEU A 232 -23.75 -7.59 11.26
CA LEU A 232 -24.37 -8.83 11.71
C LEU A 232 -23.38 -9.65 12.53
N ILE A 233 -23.76 -10.03 13.74
CA ILE A 233 -23.03 -10.96 14.60
C ILE A 233 -23.90 -12.15 14.97
N ARG A 234 -23.27 -13.26 15.40
CA ARG A 234 -23.96 -14.44 15.92
C ARG A 234 -23.65 -14.63 17.38
N CYS A 235 -24.69 -14.79 18.19
CA CYS A 235 -24.55 -15.07 19.63
C CYS A 235 -23.74 -16.36 19.88
N PRO A 236 -22.67 -16.33 20.69
CA PRO A 236 -21.91 -17.53 21.06
C PRO A 236 -22.72 -18.62 21.76
N ALA A 237 -23.75 -18.26 22.52
CA ALA A 237 -24.55 -19.23 23.28
C ALA A 237 -25.67 -19.90 22.46
N CYS A 238 -26.48 -19.12 21.74
CA CYS A 238 -27.69 -19.63 21.07
C CYS A 238 -27.69 -19.47 19.54
N ALA A 239 -26.58 -18.99 18.94
CA ALA A 239 -26.42 -18.75 17.51
C ALA A 239 -27.40 -17.76 16.85
N LYS A 240 -28.26 -17.07 17.63
CA LYS A 240 -29.16 -16.02 17.10
C LYS A 240 -28.34 -14.92 16.44
N GLU A 241 -28.77 -14.50 15.27
CA GLU A 241 -28.22 -13.37 14.53
C GLU A 241 -28.72 -12.04 15.11
N ILE A 242 -27.80 -11.09 15.28
CA ILE A 242 -28.04 -9.79 15.92
C ILE A 242 -27.36 -8.72 15.08
N ASP A 243 -28.10 -7.67 14.73
CA ASP A 243 -27.54 -6.49 14.09
C ASP A 243 -27.03 -5.51 15.16
N VAL A 244 -25.73 -5.23 15.15
CA VAL A 244 -25.11 -4.22 16.03
C VAL A 244 -24.75 -2.99 15.23
N LEU A 245 -24.96 -1.80 15.79
CA LEU A 245 -24.52 -0.56 15.17
C LEU A 245 -22.99 -0.52 15.08
N ILE A 246 -22.46 0.00 13.96
CA ILE A 246 -21.02 0.24 13.83
C ILE A 246 -20.57 1.24 14.91
N CYS A 247 -21.30 2.35 15.01
CA CYS A 247 -21.15 3.37 16.06
C CYS A 247 -22.49 3.60 16.76
N GLU A 248 -22.45 3.69 18.08
CA GLU A 248 -23.59 4.15 18.88
C GLU A 248 -23.58 5.68 18.90
N VAL A 249 -24.70 6.28 18.50
CA VAL A 249 -24.87 7.75 18.45
C VAL A 249 -25.26 8.30 19.82
N GLU A 250 -26.02 7.51 20.59
CA GLU A 250 -26.50 7.92 21.91
C GLU A 250 -25.33 8.06 22.90
N PRO A 251 -25.18 9.21 23.59
CA PRO A 251 -24.03 9.47 24.45
C PRO A 251 -23.78 8.40 25.53
N GLU A 252 -24.86 7.82 26.05
CA GLU A 252 -24.85 6.79 27.10
C GLU A 252 -24.41 5.41 26.62
N ASN A 253 -24.63 5.08 25.33
CA ASN A 253 -24.21 3.81 24.74
C ASN A 253 -23.00 3.95 23.81
N ARG A 254 -22.46 5.16 23.66
CA ARG A 254 -21.44 5.51 22.67
C ARG A 254 -20.24 4.56 22.61
N LYS A 255 -19.80 4.05 23.76
CA LYS A 255 -18.66 3.13 23.86
C LYS A 255 -18.98 1.66 23.55
N ARG A 256 -20.25 1.33 23.31
CA ARG A 256 -20.73 -0.05 23.11
C ARG A 256 -20.87 -0.45 21.64
N GLY A 257 -20.72 0.49 20.70
CA GLY A 257 -20.77 0.21 19.27
C GLY A 257 -19.65 -0.73 18.80
N TRP A 258 -19.82 -1.40 17.66
CA TRP A 258 -18.91 -2.44 17.17
C TRP A 258 -17.42 -2.03 17.14
N ILE A 259 -17.10 -0.81 16.71
CA ILE A 259 -15.70 -0.36 16.57
C ILE A 259 -15.12 0.28 17.85
N SER A 260 -15.91 0.29 18.93
CA SER A 260 -15.58 0.93 20.19
C SER A 260 -14.81 0.00 21.13
N GLU A 261 -14.05 0.58 22.04
CA GLU A 261 -13.18 -0.16 22.97
C GLU A 261 -13.97 -1.04 23.96
N GLU A 262 -15.19 -0.63 24.32
CA GLU A 262 -16.04 -1.31 25.31
C GLU A 262 -17.25 -1.99 24.64
N PHE A 263 -17.07 -2.51 23.40
CA PHE A 263 -18.15 -3.20 22.69
C PHE A 263 -18.83 -4.25 23.56
N ALA A 264 -20.14 -4.09 23.75
CA ALA A 264 -20.96 -4.97 24.56
C ALA A 264 -22.42 -4.90 24.12
N VAL A 265 -23.04 -6.04 23.82
CA VAL A 265 -24.47 -6.14 23.47
C VAL A 265 -25.09 -7.36 24.14
N ASP A 266 -26.34 -7.26 24.57
CA ASP A 266 -27.06 -8.41 25.13
C ASP A 266 -27.78 -9.18 24.03
N CYS A 267 -27.67 -10.51 24.05
CA CYS A 267 -28.40 -11.34 23.11
C CYS A 267 -29.90 -11.26 23.37
N GLU A 268 -30.66 -10.73 22.43
CA GLU A 268 -32.13 -10.72 22.49
C GLU A 268 -32.78 -12.12 22.54
N GLY A 269 -32.04 -13.19 22.26
CA GLY A 269 -32.54 -14.56 22.27
C GLY A 269 -32.39 -15.25 23.62
N CYS A 270 -31.18 -15.19 24.20
CA CYS A 270 -30.85 -15.92 25.43
C CYS A 270 -30.37 -15.03 26.60
N GLY A 271 -30.31 -13.71 26.40
CA GLY A 271 -29.90 -12.74 27.42
C GLY A 271 -28.41 -12.73 27.77
N VAL A 272 -27.58 -13.53 27.09
CA VAL A 272 -26.14 -13.53 27.37
C VAL A 272 -25.50 -12.22 26.91
N GLY A 273 -24.63 -11.64 27.74
CA GLY A 273 -23.80 -10.50 27.36
C GLY A 273 -22.72 -10.93 26.37
N ILE A 274 -22.63 -10.24 25.24
CA ILE A 274 -21.69 -10.49 24.15
C ILE A 274 -20.66 -9.37 24.13
N THR A 275 -19.40 -9.73 24.29
CA THR A 275 -18.22 -8.84 24.20
C THR A 275 -17.31 -9.27 23.05
N MET A 276 -16.33 -8.43 22.69
CA MET A 276 -15.29 -8.80 21.71
C MET A 276 -14.57 -10.09 22.11
N GLU A 277 -14.18 -10.20 23.37
CA GLU A 277 -13.50 -11.37 23.92
C GLU A 277 -14.35 -12.64 23.77
N SER A 278 -15.66 -12.56 24.06
CA SER A 278 -16.57 -13.70 23.92
C SER A 278 -16.70 -14.19 22.47
N LEU A 279 -16.71 -13.27 21.50
CA LEU A 279 -16.79 -13.57 20.08
C LEU A 279 -15.45 -14.14 19.55
N CYS A 280 -14.32 -13.65 20.06
CA CYS A 280 -12.99 -14.20 19.75
C CYS A 280 -12.80 -15.61 20.29
N ALA A 281 -13.23 -15.85 21.53
CA ALA A 281 -13.27 -17.19 22.13
C ALA A 281 -14.16 -18.13 21.31
N GLU A 282 -15.32 -17.65 20.86
CA GLU A 282 -16.23 -18.43 20.03
C GLU A 282 -15.64 -18.80 18.67
N LYS A 283 -14.95 -17.85 18.04
CA LYS A 283 -14.21 -18.12 16.81
C LYS A 283 -13.17 -19.23 17.03
N PHE A 284 -12.41 -19.19 18.12
CA PHE A 284 -11.42 -20.22 18.42
C PHE A 284 -12.06 -21.59 18.71
N ARG A 285 -13.17 -21.62 19.45
CA ARG A 285 -13.93 -22.87 19.69
C ARG A 285 -14.41 -23.51 18.39
N LYS A 286 -14.90 -22.73 17.43
CA LYS A 286 -15.33 -23.23 16.11
C LYS A 286 -14.17 -23.79 15.28
N ASP A 287 -12.99 -23.18 15.36
CA ASP A 287 -11.81 -23.66 14.65
C ASP A 287 -11.28 -24.96 15.27
N ILE A 288 -11.28 -25.08 16.60
CA ILE A 288 -10.95 -26.34 17.30
C ILE A 288 -11.98 -27.43 16.97
N LYS A 289 -13.27 -27.08 16.96
CA LYS A 289 -14.34 -28.00 16.57
C LYS A 289 -14.13 -28.54 15.16
N SER A 290 -13.87 -27.66 14.19
CA SER A 290 -13.59 -28.04 12.80
C SER A 290 -12.36 -28.94 12.67
N LEU A 291 -11.32 -28.72 13.48
CA LEU A 291 -10.15 -29.60 13.53
C LEU A 291 -10.53 -31.01 13.99
N ILE A 292 -11.21 -31.11 15.13
CA ILE A 292 -11.57 -32.39 15.75
C ILE A 292 -12.52 -33.19 14.84
N GLU A 293 -13.55 -32.52 14.29
CA GLU A 293 -14.55 -33.16 13.42
C GLU A 293 -13.99 -33.53 12.04
N GLY A 294 -12.96 -32.83 11.55
CA GLY A 294 -12.38 -33.08 10.24
C GLY A 294 -11.49 -34.33 10.13
N GLY A 295 -11.08 -34.94 11.24
CA GLY A 295 -10.33 -36.21 11.25
C GLY A 295 -8.87 -36.14 10.79
N GLU A 296 -8.28 -37.30 10.45
CA GLU A 296 -6.88 -37.42 10.02
C GLU A 296 -6.61 -36.60 8.74
N GLY A 297 -5.67 -35.65 8.81
CA GLY A 297 -5.35 -34.73 7.71
C GLY A 297 -6.06 -33.39 7.81
N SER A 298 -7.10 -33.27 8.64
CA SER A 298 -7.65 -31.97 9.04
C SER A 298 -6.59 -31.19 9.81
N ARG A 299 -6.56 -29.89 9.58
CA ARG A 299 -5.65 -28.98 10.26
C ARG A 299 -6.49 -27.99 11.01
N MET A 300 -6.08 -27.66 12.23
CA MET A 300 -6.64 -26.48 12.87
C MET A 300 -6.42 -25.36 11.89
N SER A 301 -7.47 -24.64 11.54
CA SER A 301 -7.39 -23.48 10.66
C SER A 301 -6.21 -22.63 11.12
N PRO A 302 -5.02 -22.70 10.48
CA PRO A 302 -3.94 -21.94 10.98
C PRO A 302 -3.90 -20.73 10.08
N ARG A 303 -4.18 -19.58 10.68
CA ARG A 303 -3.53 -18.33 10.30
C ARG A 303 -2.00 -18.44 10.58
N ILE A 304 -1.40 -19.61 10.38
CA ILE A 304 0.00 -19.95 10.62
C ILE A 304 0.39 -20.97 9.53
N THR A 305 0.81 -20.52 8.35
CA THR A 305 1.23 -21.46 7.30
C THR A 305 2.73 -21.73 7.29
N SER A 306 3.18 -22.57 6.34
CA SER A 306 4.60 -22.75 6.06
C SER A 306 5.30 -21.45 5.74
N LEU A 307 4.57 -20.51 5.12
CA LEU A 307 5.09 -19.19 4.87
C LEU A 307 5.31 -18.49 6.22
N ASP A 308 4.37 -18.54 7.20
CA ASP A 308 4.48 -17.84 8.51
C ASP A 308 5.77 -18.25 9.18
N LEU A 309 6.01 -19.54 9.15
CA LEU A 309 7.22 -20.13 9.68
C LEU A 309 8.43 -19.65 8.87
N GLN A 310 8.43 -19.69 7.54
CA GLN A 310 9.54 -19.16 6.72
C GLN A 310 9.87 -17.68 6.96
N GLY A 311 8.89 -16.83 7.30
CA GLY A 311 9.13 -15.41 7.59
C GLY A 311 9.42 -15.10 9.06
N ALA A 312 8.91 -15.89 10.00
CA ALA A 312 9.29 -15.85 11.41
C ALA A 312 10.65 -16.53 11.68
N THR A 313 11.10 -17.39 10.77
CA THR A 313 12.39 -18.06 10.91
C THR A 313 13.54 -17.11 10.63
N TYR A 314 14.08 -16.57 11.72
CA TYR A 314 15.52 -16.51 11.96
C TYR A 314 16.18 -17.92 11.99
N LEU A 315 15.42 -18.99 11.73
CA LEU A 315 15.92 -20.35 11.79
C LEU A 315 16.68 -20.73 10.52
N HIS A 316 17.86 -21.27 10.80
CA HIS A 316 18.77 -21.91 9.89
C HIS A 316 18.05 -22.93 8.98
N PRO A 317 18.47 -23.13 7.72
CA PRO A 317 17.90 -24.11 6.77
C PRO A 317 17.91 -25.58 7.20
N SER A 318 18.36 -25.87 8.43
CA SER A 318 18.38 -27.18 9.07
C SER A 318 17.37 -27.32 10.23
N SER A 319 16.48 -26.34 10.45
CA SER A 319 15.37 -26.50 11.40
C SER A 319 14.31 -27.48 10.89
N PRO A 320 13.58 -28.18 11.79
CA PRO A 320 12.47 -29.04 11.41
C PRO A 320 11.53 -28.31 10.45
N THR A 321 10.97 -29.04 9.49
CA THR A 321 10.16 -28.39 8.47
C THR A 321 8.99 -27.67 9.13
N SER A 322 8.59 -26.52 8.58
CA SER A 322 7.40 -25.78 9.03
C SER A 322 6.16 -26.66 9.24
N PHE A 323 6.10 -27.78 8.51
CA PHE A 323 5.08 -28.80 8.60
C PHE A 323 5.07 -29.56 9.93
N ASP A 324 6.24 -29.91 10.47
CA ASP A 324 6.40 -30.67 11.71
C ASP A 324 5.89 -29.88 12.92
N VAL A 325 6.18 -28.57 12.95
CA VAL A 325 5.74 -27.64 14.00
C VAL A 325 4.22 -27.42 13.98
N LEU A 326 3.61 -27.39 12.79
CA LEU A 326 2.15 -27.28 12.67
C LEU A 326 1.46 -28.57 13.07
N ASN A 327 2.02 -29.72 12.71
CA ASN A 327 1.48 -31.02 13.13
C ASN A 327 1.61 -31.21 14.64
N SER A 328 2.70 -30.77 15.28
CA SER A 328 2.83 -30.84 16.74
C SER A 328 1.78 -29.99 17.45
N LEU A 329 1.45 -28.81 16.90
CA LEU A 329 0.37 -27.97 17.44
C LEU A 329 -0.99 -28.66 17.29
N ASN A 330 -1.33 -29.19 16.12
CA ASN A 330 -2.59 -29.90 15.90
C ASN A 330 -2.73 -31.08 16.85
N ASN A 331 -1.66 -31.87 17.02
CA ASN A 331 -1.65 -32.98 17.97
C ASN A 331 -1.86 -32.50 19.41
N LEU A 332 -1.22 -31.39 19.82
CA LEU A 332 -1.43 -30.80 21.14
C LEU A 332 -2.90 -30.42 21.35
N ILE A 333 -3.55 -29.79 20.36
CA ILE A 333 -4.96 -29.38 20.47
C ILE A 333 -5.88 -30.60 20.58
N CYS A 334 -5.73 -31.58 19.69
CA CYS A 334 -6.57 -32.79 19.71
C CYS A 334 -6.37 -33.64 20.97
N THR A 335 -5.16 -33.65 21.54
CA THR A 335 -4.88 -34.35 22.80
C THR A 335 -5.40 -33.59 24.02
N THR A 336 -5.36 -32.26 23.99
CA THR A 336 -5.88 -31.39 25.05
C THR A 336 -7.41 -31.38 25.09
N PHE A 337 -8.05 -31.42 23.91
CA PHE A 337 -9.50 -31.37 23.74
C PHE A 337 -10.01 -32.63 23.01
N PRO A 338 -10.27 -33.73 23.73
CA PRO A 338 -10.89 -34.92 23.15
C PRO A 338 -12.30 -34.66 22.59
N GLU A 339 -13.01 -33.69 23.18
CA GLU A 339 -14.27 -33.13 22.68
C GLU A 339 -14.13 -31.62 22.45
N PRO A 340 -14.87 -31.02 21.50
CA PRO A 340 -14.80 -29.59 21.24
C PRO A 340 -15.12 -28.76 22.50
N PRO A 341 -14.28 -27.74 22.84
CA PRO A 341 -14.55 -26.86 23.97
C PRO A 341 -15.87 -26.10 23.77
N THR A 342 -16.63 -25.95 24.84
CA THR A 342 -17.94 -25.28 24.85
C THR A 342 -17.87 -23.99 25.65
N LEU A 343 -18.91 -23.16 25.55
CA LEU A 343 -19.02 -21.95 26.37
C LEU A 343 -19.04 -22.28 27.88
N GLN A 344 -19.53 -23.45 28.28
CA GLN A 344 -19.56 -23.87 29.67
C GLN A 344 -18.20 -24.38 30.17
N SER A 345 -17.46 -25.13 29.33
CA SER A 345 -16.16 -25.68 29.76
C SER A 345 -15.02 -24.67 29.66
N HIS A 346 -15.01 -23.84 28.61
CA HIS A 346 -13.97 -22.86 28.33
C HIS A 346 -14.61 -21.54 27.87
N PRO A 347 -15.09 -20.70 28.80
CA PRO A 347 -15.87 -19.52 28.48
C PRO A 347 -15.05 -18.45 27.73
N THR A 348 -13.78 -18.31 28.08
CA THR A 348 -12.88 -17.22 27.64
C THR A 348 -11.78 -17.71 26.72
N LEU A 349 -11.22 -16.82 25.89
CA LEU A 349 -10.04 -17.14 25.06
C LEU A 349 -8.87 -17.58 25.95
N THR A 350 -8.67 -16.89 27.07
CA THR A 350 -7.64 -17.20 28.08
C THR A 350 -7.81 -18.61 28.64
N SER A 351 -9.04 -19.06 28.91
CA SER A 351 -9.28 -20.43 29.42
C SER A 351 -8.85 -21.51 28.42
N ILE A 352 -9.12 -21.30 27.12
CA ILE A 352 -8.72 -22.22 26.05
C ILE A 352 -7.19 -22.24 25.91
N ILE A 353 -6.54 -21.06 25.87
CA ILE A 353 -5.08 -20.95 25.74
C ILE A 353 -4.35 -21.56 26.94
N THR A 354 -4.87 -21.34 28.15
CA THR A 354 -4.28 -21.90 29.39
C THR A 354 -4.31 -23.43 29.37
N ALA A 355 -5.39 -24.03 28.86
CA ALA A 355 -5.52 -25.49 28.75
C ALA A 355 -4.47 -26.10 27.80
N LEU A 356 -4.08 -25.39 26.74
CA LEU A 356 -3.06 -25.84 25.79
C LEU A 356 -1.62 -25.83 26.35
N GLY A 357 -1.38 -25.19 27.51
CA GLY A 357 -0.06 -25.13 28.13
C GLY A 357 0.94 -24.30 27.31
N THR A 358 2.12 -24.87 27.02
CA THR A 358 3.21 -24.15 26.32
C THR A 358 3.54 -24.81 24.99
N HIS A 359 3.55 -24.01 23.91
CA HIS A 359 4.02 -24.45 22.60
C HIS A 359 4.76 -23.29 21.89
N PRO A 360 5.83 -23.54 21.11
CA PRO A 360 6.62 -22.47 20.47
C PRO A 360 5.82 -21.50 19.60
N VAL A 361 4.72 -21.97 18.98
CA VAL A 361 3.85 -21.13 18.13
C VAL A 361 2.56 -20.68 18.83
N LEU A 362 2.35 -21.00 20.11
CA LEU A 362 1.15 -20.59 20.83
C LEU A 362 1.00 -19.06 20.94
N PRO A 363 2.07 -18.26 21.13
CA PRO A 363 1.94 -16.80 21.11
C PRO A 363 1.44 -16.26 19.76
N LEU A 364 1.92 -16.84 18.66
CA LEU A 364 1.46 -16.50 17.32
C LEU A 364 -0.02 -16.89 17.14
N LEU A 365 -0.40 -18.07 17.62
CA LEU A 365 -1.81 -18.51 17.61
C LEU A 365 -2.69 -17.56 18.43
N GLN A 366 -2.28 -17.19 19.63
CA GLN A 366 -3.03 -16.26 20.48
C GLN A 366 -3.25 -14.93 19.77
N SER A 367 -2.22 -14.38 19.11
CA SER A 367 -2.34 -13.13 18.35
C SER A 367 -3.38 -13.19 17.23
N CYS A 368 -3.63 -14.38 16.67
CA CYS A 368 -4.60 -14.62 15.61
C CYS A 368 -6.08 -14.55 16.08
N TYR A 369 -6.31 -14.60 17.40
CA TYR A 369 -7.63 -14.51 18.04
C TYR A 369 -7.74 -13.37 19.06
N ALA A 370 -6.65 -12.65 19.37
CA ALA A 370 -6.64 -11.60 20.39
C ALA A 370 -7.25 -10.25 19.93
N GLU A 371 -7.51 -10.09 18.63
CA GLU A 371 -8.10 -8.87 18.05
C GLU A 371 -9.59 -9.07 17.69
N THR A 372 -10.28 -8.00 17.25
CA THR A 372 -11.67 -8.02 16.75
C THR A 372 -11.96 -9.26 15.88
N PRO A 373 -13.07 -9.97 16.11
CA PRO A 373 -13.37 -11.20 15.38
C PRO A 373 -13.68 -10.85 13.92
N THR A 374 -12.73 -11.17 13.07
CA THR A 374 -12.78 -11.00 11.62
C THR A 374 -12.78 -12.37 10.96
N PRO A 375 -13.50 -12.57 9.84
CA PRO A 375 -13.33 -13.79 9.06
C PRO A 375 -11.88 -13.92 8.58
N TYR A 376 -11.24 -12.80 8.21
CA TYR A 376 -9.91 -12.78 7.60
C TYR A 376 -8.75 -12.96 8.59
N SER A 377 -7.66 -13.62 8.18
CA SER A 377 -6.44 -13.81 8.99
C SER A 377 -5.85 -12.51 9.53
N LEU A 378 -6.05 -11.42 8.80
CA LEU A 378 -5.69 -10.06 9.14
C LEU A 378 -6.92 -9.26 9.56
N ASN A 379 -6.81 -8.44 10.61
CA ASN A 379 -7.79 -7.40 10.86
C ASN A 379 -7.65 -6.30 9.79
N LEU A 380 -8.48 -6.40 8.74
CA LEU A 380 -8.40 -5.51 7.57
C LEU A 380 -8.65 -4.04 7.94
N SER A 381 -9.54 -3.76 8.90
CA SER A 381 -9.80 -2.41 9.38
C SER A 381 -8.54 -1.81 10.00
N LEU A 382 -7.88 -2.55 10.90
CA LEU A 382 -6.61 -2.11 11.49
C LEU A 382 -5.47 -2.03 10.46
N ALA A 383 -5.45 -2.92 9.45
CA ALA A 383 -4.46 -2.86 8.37
C ALA A 383 -4.59 -1.55 7.58
N VAL A 384 -5.80 -1.18 7.14
CA VAL A 384 -6.06 0.09 6.46
C VAL A 384 -5.66 1.29 7.33
N LEU A 385 -6.01 1.26 8.62
CA LEU A 385 -5.68 2.34 9.56
C LEU A 385 -4.16 2.52 9.72
N ARG A 386 -3.39 1.43 9.85
CA ARG A 386 -1.92 1.47 9.92
C ARG A 386 -1.31 2.02 8.64
N GLN A 387 -1.82 1.58 7.49
CA GLN A 387 -1.39 2.07 6.18
C GLN A 387 -1.67 3.57 5.99
N GLY A 388 -2.61 4.15 6.75
CA GLY A 388 -2.84 5.59 6.78
C GLY A 388 -1.59 6.43 7.05
N SER A 389 -0.68 5.96 7.92
CA SER A 389 0.58 6.66 8.20
C SER A 389 1.53 6.67 6.99
N PHE A 390 1.56 5.59 6.23
CA PHE A 390 2.33 5.47 5.00
C PHE A 390 1.73 6.33 3.88
N VAL A 391 0.40 6.29 3.71
CA VAL A 391 -0.34 7.18 2.80
C VAL A 391 -0.02 8.64 3.10
N ASP A 392 0.00 9.03 4.38
CA ASP A 392 0.31 10.39 4.80
C ASP A 392 1.74 10.78 4.49
N LYS A 393 2.70 9.87 4.74
CA LYS A 393 4.10 10.08 4.34
C LYS A 393 4.19 10.34 2.83
N MET A 394 3.56 9.54 1.97
CA MET A 394 3.58 9.74 0.52
C MET A 394 2.89 11.05 0.10
N HIS A 395 1.73 11.33 0.68
CA HIS A 395 0.93 12.53 0.44
C HIS A 395 1.71 13.80 0.80
N HIS A 396 2.40 13.81 1.94
CA HIS A 396 3.20 14.94 2.41
C HIS A 396 4.47 15.16 1.59
N GLN A 397 5.09 14.11 1.05
CA GLN A 397 6.25 14.25 0.16
C GLN A 397 5.91 14.90 -1.20
N LEU A 398 4.64 14.82 -1.62
CA LEU A 398 4.15 15.34 -2.90
C LEU A 398 4.93 14.82 -4.11
N TRP A 399 5.44 13.59 -4.04
CA TRP A 399 6.24 13.00 -5.12
C TRP A 399 5.47 12.90 -6.43
N ILE A 400 4.20 12.51 -6.41
CA ILE A 400 3.36 12.45 -7.62
C ILE A 400 3.21 13.82 -8.29
N ARG A 401 3.36 14.89 -7.52
CA ARG A 401 3.33 16.28 -7.99
C ARG A 401 4.72 16.88 -8.19
N SER A 402 5.74 16.04 -8.24
CA SER A 402 7.13 16.48 -8.39
C SER A 402 7.53 16.51 -9.86
N PRO A 403 8.07 17.63 -10.36
CA PRO A 403 8.74 17.66 -11.67
C PRO A 403 9.97 16.73 -11.75
N ALA A 404 10.48 16.21 -10.62
CA ALA A 404 11.54 15.20 -10.54
C ALA A 404 11.03 13.76 -10.57
N LEU A 405 9.70 13.56 -10.56
CA LEU A 405 9.10 12.23 -10.68
C LEU A 405 9.60 11.57 -11.97
N MET A 406 9.56 12.31 -13.08
CA MET A 406 10.23 12.08 -14.37
C MET A 406 10.44 13.44 -15.07
N GLY A 407 11.61 13.68 -15.69
CA GLY A 407 11.94 15.01 -16.26
C GLY A 407 11.65 15.18 -17.76
N ARG A 408 10.89 16.22 -18.14
CA ARG A 408 10.92 16.89 -19.48
C ARG A 408 10.37 18.33 -19.47
N LEU A 409 10.89 19.16 -20.40
CA LEU A 409 10.28 20.30 -21.16
C LEU A 409 11.17 20.58 -22.44
N PRO A 410 10.74 21.32 -23.49
CA PRO A 410 10.88 20.92 -24.91
C PRO A 410 12.07 21.40 -25.77
N LEU A 411 12.21 20.68 -26.91
CA LEU A 411 12.97 20.80 -28.18
C LEU A 411 13.66 22.12 -28.54
N ASP A 412 14.97 22.07 -28.79
CA ASP A 412 15.65 22.96 -29.76
C ASP A 412 16.95 22.38 -30.38
N SER A 413 17.18 21.07 -30.30
CA SER A 413 18.45 20.46 -30.77
C SER A 413 18.33 19.42 -31.89
N ILE A 414 17.21 19.36 -32.64
CA ILE A 414 17.11 18.52 -33.85
C ILE A 414 16.79 19.40 -35.07
N PRO A 415 17.75 19.62 -35.99
CA PRO A 415 17.57 20.50 -37.15
C PRO A 415 16.56 20.05 -38.24
N LEU A 416 15.76 19.00 -38.03
CA LEU A 416 15.08 18.30 -39.13
C LEU A 416 13.66 17.79 -38.82
N VAL A 417 12.75 18.60 -38.27
CA VAL A 417 11.30 18.37 -38.49
C VAL A 417 10.56 19.71 -38.54
N ARG A 418 10.16 20.15 -39.73
CA ARG A 418 9.17 21.22 -39.91
C ARG A 418 7.77 20.64 -39.64
N ALA A 419 7.14 20.98 -38.52
CA ALA A 419 5.71 20.79 -38.31
C ALA A 419 5.04 22.13 -37.94
N ARG A 420 3.82 22.31 -38.45
CA ARG A 420 3.05 23.58 -38.58
C ARG A 420 2.48 24.12 -37.24
N PRO A 421 1.96 25.36 -37.19
CA PRO A 421 1.64 26.09 -35.95
C PRO A 421 0.42 25.64 -35.12
N GLU A 422 -0.25 24.53 -35.43
CA GLU A 422 -1.55 24.19 -34.82
C GLU A 422 -1.59 22.81 -34.15
N THR A 423 -0.47 22.10 -34.07
CA THR A 423 -0.38 20.80 -33.39
C THR A 423 0.54 20.89 -32.18
N ARG A 424 -0.02 20.66 -30.97
CA ARG A 424 0.74 20.33 -29.74
C ARG A 424 1.62 19.11 -30.04
N SER A 425 2.86 19.37 -30.44
CA SER A 425 3.78 18.32 -30.93
C SER A 425 4.68 17.89 -29.78
N VAL A 426 4.47 16.67 -29.29
CA VAL A 426 5.30 16.01 -28.27
C VAL A 426 6.20 15.01 -29.01
N VAL A 427 7.52 15.14 -28.86
CA VAL A 427 8.48 14.17 -29.42
C VAL A 427 9.30 13.53 -28.29
N LEU A 428 9.27 12.19 -28.31
CA LEU A 428 10.03 11.27 -27.49
C LEU A 428 11.53 11.38 -27.76
N ILE A 429 12.29 11.22 -26.70
CA ILE A 429 13.71 10.87 -26.68
C ILE A 429 13.78 9.72 -25.68
N ASN A 430 14.26 8.54 -26.06
CA ASN A 430 14.65 7.54 -25.07
C ASN A 430 15.63 8.22 -24.10
N PRO A 431 15.25 8.53 -22.85
CA PRO A 431 16.26 8.94 -21.90
C PRO A 431 17.12 7.69 -21.66
N PRO A 432 18.45 7.80 -21.47
CA PRO A 432 19.16 6.68 -20.88
C PRO A 432 18.42 6.31 -19.58
N ASP A 433 18.06 5.03 -19.45
CA ASP A 433 17.21 4.30 -18.47
C ASP A 433 17.36 4.63 -16.95
N THR A 434 17.78 5.82 -16.55
CA THR A 434 18.42 6.04 -15.24
C THR A 434 18.13 7.37 -14.55
N SER A 435 17.45 8.35 -15.17
CA SER A 435 17.30 9.68 -14.58
C SER A 435 15.86 9.99 -14.16
N GLY A 436 15.54 9.73 -12.88
CA GLY A 436 14.25 10.08 -12.26
C GLY A 436 14.17 9.57 -10.82
N PHE A 437 13.35 10.19 -9.97
CA PHE A 437 13.19 9.76 -8.58
C PHE A 437 12.74 8.30 -8.48
N LEU A 438 11.69 7.92 -9.21
CA LEU A 438 11.14 6.55 -9.17
C LEU A 438 12.14 5.51 -9.70
N GLN A 439 12.87 5.82 -10.76
CA GLN A 439 13.90 4.91 -11.29
C GLN A 439 15.01 4.66 -10.26
N ARG A 440 15.43 5.72 -9.55
CA ARG A 440 16.40 5.59 -8.46
C ARG A 440 15.86 4.80 -7.28
N ALA A 441 14.60 5.01 -6.91
CA ALA A 441 13.91 4.23 -5.88
C ALA A 441 13.90 2.74 -6.24
N VAL A 442 13.56 2.39 -7.50
CA VAL A 442 13.56 1.00 -7.99
C VAL A 442 14.97 0.39 -7.94
N SER A 443 16.01 1.11 -8.39
CA SER A 443 17.39 0.62 -8.31
C SER A 443 17.91 0.48 -6.87
N ARG A 444 17.49 1.37 -5.97
CA ARG A 444 17.81 1.28 -4.54
C ARG A 444 17.07 0.12 -3.89
N TYR A 445 15.82 -0.12 -4.25
CA TYR A 445 15.06 -1.28 -3.79
C TYR A 445 15.72 -2.59 -4.22
N GLU A 446 16.16 -2.71 -5.48
CA GLU A 446 16.87 -3.90 -5.95
C GLU A 446 18.15 -4.17 -5.11
N SER A 447 18.94 -3.13 -4.85
CA SER A 447 20.15 -3.21 -4.03
C SER A 447 19.83 -3.53 -2.58
N TYR A 448 18.81 -2.87 -2.00
CA TYR A 448 18.33 -3.10 -0.64
C TYR A 448 17.82 -4.54 -0.46
N PHE A 449 17.01 -5.04 -1.39
CA PHE A 449 16.39 -6.35 -1.28
C PHE A 449 17.43 -7.48 -1.36
N ALA A 450 18.50 -7.30 -2.13
CA ALA A 450 19.63 -8.21 -2.16
C ALA A 450 20.35 -8.34 -0.80
N LEU A 451 20.26 -7.34 0.09
CA LEU A 451 20.83 -7.41 1.45
C LEU A 451 20.19 -8.53 2.27
N PHE A 452 18.92 -8.90 2.02
CA PHE A 452 18.29 -10.02 2.74
C PHE A 452 19.01 -11.34 2.53
N LYS A 453 19.68 -11.54 1.38
CA LYS A 453 20.51 -12.71 1.12
C LYS A 453 21.85 -12.65 1.85
N LEU A 454 22.44 -11.47 1.95
CA LEU A 454 23.74 -11.24 2.57
C LEU A 454 23.68 -11.20 4.10
N HIS A 455 22.54 -10.80 4.65
CA HIS A 455 22.33 -10.62 6.09
C HIS A 455 21.11 -11.43 6.56
N PRO A 456 21.15 -12.77 6.50
CA PRO A 456 20.05 -13.61 6.96
C PRO A 456 19.78 -13.37 8.46
N GLY A 457 18.51 -13.28 8.83
CA GLY A 457 18.10 -13.07 10.23
C GLY A 457 18.44 -11.70 10.80
N LYS A 458 18.69 -10.68 9.95
CA LYS A 458 18.79 -9.28 10.39
C LYS A 458 17.53 -8.53 10.04
N ILE A 459 17.13 -7.61 10.91
CA ILE A 459 16.05 -6.67 10.64
C ILE A 459 16.65 -5.58 9.74
N LEU A 460 16.13 -5.49 8.52
CA LEU A 460 16.49 -4.46 7.55
C LEU A 460 15.33 -3.49 7.45
N VAL A 461 15.62 -2.19 7.58
CA VAL A 461 14.59 -1.14 7.61
C VAL A 461 14.68 -0.30 6.34
N PRO A 462 13.65 -0.28 5.49
CA PRO A 462 13.70 0.43 4.22
C PRO A 462 13.68 1.95 4.43
N THR A 463 14.34 2.67 3.52
CA THR A 463 14.09 4.11 3.36
C THR A 463 12.75 4.34 2.67
N ILE A 464 12.13 5.50 2.87
CA ILE A 464 10.77 5.82 2.40
C ILE A 464 10.57 5.63 0.88
N ASP A 465 11.59 5.85 0.05
CA ASP A 465 11.57 5.56 -1.39
C ASP A 465 11.63 4.06 -1.68
N VAL A 466 12.49 3.33 -0.97
CA VAL A 466 12.59 1.87 -1.06
C VAL A 466 11.29 1.22 -0.61
N ASP A 467 10.66 1.74 0.44
CA ASP A 467 9.41 1.26 1.01
C ASP A 467 8.23 1.45 0.04
N LEU A 468 8.18 2.57 -0.69
CA LEU A 468 7.24 2.75 -1.81
C LEU A 468 7.36 1.65 -2.86
N VAL A 469 8.58 1.33 -3.30
CA VAL A 469 8.77 0.27 -4.29
C VAL A 469 8.43 -1.09 -3.70
N TRP A 470 8.77 -1.33 -2.43
CA TRP A 470 8.45 -2.59 -1.77
C TRP A 470 6.93 -2.79 -1.65
N HIS A 471 6.18 -1.77 -1.21
CA HIS A 471 4.72 -1.82 -1.21
C HIS A 471 4.18 -2.09 -2.63
N THR A 472 4.75 -1.43 -3.66
CA THR A 472 4.36 -1.64 -5.07
C THR A 472 4.61 -3.10 -5.52
N ALA A 473 5.69 -3.73 -5.05
CA ALA A 473 6.03 -5.12 -5.38
C ALA A 473 5.03 -6.11 -4.79
N MET A 474 4.60 -5.91 -3.54
CA MET A 474 3.66 -6.80 -2.85
C MET A 474 2.27 -6.83 -3.50
N LEU A 475 1.91 -5.78 -4.25
CA LEU A 475 0.66 -5.70 -5.02
C LEU A 475 0.62 -6.62 -6.26
N THR A 476 1.65 -7.46 -6.47
CA THR A 476 1.59 -8.61 -7.40
C THR A 476 2.06 -9.87 -6.67
N PRO A 477 1.17 -10.62 -5.98
CA PRO A 477 1.55 -11.64 -5.00
C PRO A 477 2.43 -12.74 -5.59
N LEU A 478 2.07 -13.26 -6.76
CA LEU A 478 2.84 -14.30 -7.45
C LEU A 478 4.25 -13.81 -7.81
N ALA A 479 4.36 -12.63 -8.43
CA ALA A 479 5.64 -12.09 -8.86
C ALA A 479 6.52 -11.71 -7.65
N TYR A 480 5.93 -11.17 -6.57
CA TYR A 480 6.64 -10.88 -5.33
C TYR A 480 7.23 -12.15 -4.70
N ARG A 481 6.45 -13.23 -4.63
CA ARG A 481 6.91 -14.52 -4.09
C ARG A 481 8.09 -15.07 -4.89
N GLU A 482 8.01 -15.04 -6.21
CA GLU A 482 9.12 -15.48 -7.07
C GLU A 482 10.34 -14.57 -6.93
N TYR A 483 10.17 -13.25 -6.83
CA TYR A 483 11.28 -12.32 -6.59
C TYR A 483 11.96 -12.58 -5.25
N CYS A 484 11.19 -12.78 -4.17
CA CYS A 484 11.72 -13.14 -2.86
C CYS A 484 12.61 -14.39 -2.94
N LYS A 485 12.09 -15.46 -3.55
CA LYS A 485 12.81 -16.72 -3.71
C LYS A 485 14.08 -16.56 -4.55
N ASN A 486 14.01 -15.83 -5.64
CA ASN A 486 15.13 -15.66 -6.57
C ASN A 486 16.24 -14.75 -6.02
N VAL A 487 15.86 -13.66 -5.33
CA VAL A 487 16.82 -12.65 -4.86
C VAL A 487 17.26 -12.90 -3.42
N ALA A 488 16.34 -13.14 -2.50
CA ALA A 488 16.63 -13.33 -1.08
C ALA A 488 16.81 -14.80 -0.67
N GLY A 489 16.42 -15.75 -1.53
CA GLY A 489 16.49 -17.19 -1.24
C GLY A 489 15.37 -17.70 -0.31
N ARG A 490 14.50 -16.81 0.17
CA ARG A 490 13.37 -17.10 1.06
C ARG A 490 12.30 -16.03 0.88
N PHE A 491 11.09 -16.29 1.35
CA PHE A 491 10.06 -15.28 1.44
C PHE A 491 10.46 -14.17 2.43
N ILE A 492 10.28 -12.91 2.04
CA ILE A 492 10.52 -11.76 2.93
C ILE A 492 9.17 -11.16 3.29
N ASP A 493 8.90 -11.12 4.60
CA ASP A 493 7.69 -10.54 5.15
C ASP A 493 7.89 -9.04 5.43
N HIS A 494 6.91 -8.22 5.07
CA HIS A 494 6.90 -6.80 5.42
C HIS A 494 6.13 -6.65 6.73
N ASN A 495 6.85 -6.62 7.85
CA ASN A 495 6.24 -6.52 9.17
C ASN A 495 6.15 -5.06 9.62
N ASP A 496 4.96 -4.48 9.52
CA ASP A 496 4.66 -3.09 9.90
C ASP A 496 4.42 -2.89 11.41
N LYS A 497 4.54 -3.96 12.23
CA LYS A 497 4.24 -3.95 13.69
C LYS A 497 5.49 -3.87 14.59
N LEU A 498 6.67 -3.53 14.04
CA LEU A 498 7.90 -3.43 14.84
C LEU A 498 7.89 -2.17 15.72
N SER A 499 8.44 -2.27 16.95
CA SER A 499 8.56 -1.13 17.87
C SER A 499 9.67 -0.16 17.44
N ASP A 500 9.55 1.10 17.84
CA ASP A 500 10.50 2.17 17.47
C ASP A 500 11.96 1.83 17.83
N ASP A 501 12.20 1.24 19.02
CA ASP A 501 13.55 0.84 19.44
C ASP A 501 14.19 -0.20 18.49
N ILE A 502 13.40 -1.15 18.01
CA ILE A 502 13.85 -2.19 17.07
C ILE A 502 14.14 -1.56 15.69
N LEU A 503 13.33 -0.56 15.32
CA LEU A 503 13.50 0.16 14.06
C LEU A 503 14.79 0.98 14.08
N ASP A 504 15.11 1.72 15.15
CA ASP A 504 16.29 2.58 15.19
C ASP A 504 17.60 1.81 14.99
N ASP A 505 17.81 0.73 15.73
CA ASP A 505 18.95 -0.19 15.58
C ASP A 505 18.99 -0.79 14.16
N GLY A 506 17.81 -1.17 13.65
CA GLY A 506 17.65 -1.71 12.30
C GLY A 506 18.04 -0.72 11.21
N VAL A 507 17.69 0.56 11.35
CA VAL A 507 18.04 1.59 10.35
C VAL A 507 19.54 1.84 10.33
N GLU A 508 20.22 1.92 11.49
CA GLU A 508 21.68 2.08 11.53
C GLU A 508 22.38 0.91 10.85
N TYR A 509 22.01 -0.31 11.22
CA TYR A 509 22.57 -1.52 10.61
C TYR A 509 22.37 -1.55 9.09
N THR A 510 21.15 -1.26 8.64
CA THR A 510 20.79 -1.25 7.21
C THR A 510 21.59 -0.20 6.45
N SER A 511 21.82 0.97 7.06
CA SER A 511 22.57 2.06 6.42
C SER A 511 24.01 1.62 6.10
N THR A 512 24.69 1.04 7.10
CA THR A 512 26.05 0.53 6.94
C THR A 512 26.12 -0.60 5.92
N ALA A 513 25.23 -1.59 6.02
CA ALA A 513 25.20 -2.72 5.09
C ALA A 513 24.97 -2.29 3.63
N PHE A 514 24.06 -1.31 3.42
CA PHE A 514 23.79 -0.77 2.09
C PHE A 514 24.98 0.01 1.53
N GLU A 515 25.61 0.86 2.33
CA GLU A 515 26.79 1.63 1.92
C GLU A 515 27.97 0.72 1.54
N GLU A 516 28.21 -0.33 2.32
CA GLU A 516 29.23 -1.35 2.01
C GLU A 516 28.92 -2.07 0.71
N ALA A 517 27.69 -2.56 0.53
CA ALA A 517 27.28 -3.33 -0.64
C ALA A 517 27.31 -2.50 -1.94
N THR A 518 27.05 -1.21 -1.86
CA THR A 518 26.97 -0.31 -3.03
C THR A 518 28.28 0.46 -3.31
N GLY A 519 29.33 0.23 -2.52
CA GLY A 519 30.61 0.93 -2.65
C GLY A 519 30.49 2.43 -2.34
N GLY A 520 29.82 2.74 -1.22
CA GLY A 520 29.70 4.06 -0.61
C GLY A 520 28.49 4.88 -1.04
N GLU A 521 27.40 4.26 -1.52
CA GLU A 521 26.17 5.02 -1.76
C GLU A 521 25.44 5.27 -0.44
N GLU A 522 25.34 6.55 -0.04
CA GLU A 522 24.61 6.98 1.16
C GLU A 522 23.17 6.41 1.19
N TYR A 523 22.85 5.72 2.29
CA TYR A 523 21.55 5.10 2.46
C TYR A 523 20.48 6.13 2.83
N ARG A 524 20.75 7.00 3.81
CA ARG A 524 19.81 8.00 4.28
C ARG A 524 19.95 9.31 3.50
N LYS A 525 19.09 9.52 2.50
CA LYS A 525 19.06 10.77 1.72
C LYS A 525 17.77 11.55 1.99
N CYS A 526 17.86 12.87 2.00
CA CYS A 526 16.66 13.71 2.01
C CYS A 526 16.03 13.72 0.60
N LEU A 527 14.84 13.16 0.48
CA LEU A 527 14.10 13.00 -0.78
C LEU A 527 13.04 14.09 -0.98
N CYS A 528 13.09 15.16 -0.18
CA CYS A 528 12.19 16.29 -0.39
C CYS A 528 12.56 16.98 -1.71
N TRP A 529 11.56 17.57 -2.36
CA TRP A 529 11.74 18.28 -3.62
C TRP A 529 12.90 19.29 -3.57
N HIS A 530 13.07 20.03 -2.46
CA HIS A 530 14.16 20.99 -2.35
C HIS A 530 15.55 20.35 -2.49
N CYS A 531 15.77 19.21 -1.85
CA CYS A 531 17.04 18.49 -1.90
C CYS A 531 17.24 17.81 -3.25
N GLU A 532 16.18 17.23 -3.82
CA GLU A 532 16.16 16.62 -5.15
C GLU A 532 16.50 17.63 -6.26
N THR A 533 15.87 18.80 -6.23
CA THR A 533 16.21 19.89 -7.16
C THR A 533 17.64 20.37 -6.96
N ALA A 534 18.10 20.51 -5.71
CA ALA A 534 19.46 20.96 -5.41
C ALA A 534 20.50 19.96 -5.96
N LEU A 535 20.28 18.66 -5.81
CA LEU A 535 21.15 17.61 -6.38
C LEU A 535 21.21 17.69 -7.91
N ASN A 536 20.07 17.90 -8.57
CA ASN A 536 20.00 18.05 -10.04
C ASN A 536 20.76 19.27 -10.55
N GLU A 537 20.71 20.37 -9.79
CA GLU A 537 21.37 21.62 -10.12
C GLU A 537 22.86 21.63 -9.73
N GLY A 538 23.37 20.56 -9.11
CA GLY A 538 24.72 20.51 -8.54
C GLY A 538 24.90 21.51 -7.41
N VAL A 539 23.83 21.88 -6.70
CA VAL A 539 23.82 22.83 -5.58
C VAL A 539 23.82 22.04 -4.27
N LYS A 540 24.62 22.47 -3.28
CA LYS A 540 24.65 21.81 -1.97
C LYS A 540 23.32 22.05 -1.23
N PRO A 541 22.59 21.00 -0.80
CA PRO A 541 21.44 21.16 0.09
C PRO A 541 21.89 21.81 1.40
N GLY A 542 21.22 22.89 1.83
CA GLY A 542 21.47 23.52 3.14
C GLY A 542 22.49 24.67 3.20
N GLY A 543 22.99 25.19 2.08
CA GLY A 543 23.85 26.39 2.06
C GLY A 543 23.08 27.69 2.34
N GLY A 544 23.76 28.69 2.92
CA GLY A 544 23.19 30.03 3.16
C GLY A 544 22.74 30.76 1.87
N LYS A 545 22.03 31.89 2.00
CA LYS A 545 21.42 32.67 0.87
C LYS A 545 22.33 32.85 -0.36
N GLU A 546 23.65 33.03 -0.16
CA GLU A 546 24.63 33.20 -1.24
C GLU A 546 25.11 31.89 -1.89
N GLU A 547 25.05 30.77 -1.17
CA GLU A 547 25.50 29.46 -1.65
C GLU A 547 24.43 28.76 -2.50
N ARG A 548 23.16 29.14 -2.33
CA ARG A 548 22.01 28.62 -3.09
C ARG A 548 22.10 28.79 -4.62
N TRP A 549 22.94 29.72 -5.10
CA TRP A 549 23.10 30.04 -6.52
C TRP A 549 24.45 29.62 -7.11
N LYS A 550 25.21 28.79 -6.38
CA LYS A 550 26.53 28.29 -6.77
C LYS A 550 26.41 26.83 -7.20
N VAL A 551 26.80 26.54 -8.44
CA VAL A 551 26.90 25.18 -8.98
C VAL A 551 28.24 24.59 -8.57
N TRP A 552 28.25 23.37 -8.04
CA TRP A 552 29.45 22.67 -7.55
C TRP A 552 29.76 21.47 -8.44
N LYS A 553 31.05 21.21 -8.67
CA LYS A 553 31.51 20.00 -9.38
C LYS A 553 32.39 19.17 -8.45
N LYS A 554 32.24 17.84 -8.54
CA LYS A 554 33.11 16.86 -7.89
C LYS A 554 34.49 16.95 -8.55
N ALA A 555 35.53 17.32 -7.78
CA ALA A 555 36.90 17.30 -8.26
C ALA A 555 37.52 15.95 -7.91
N SER A 556 37.91 15.17 -8.91
CA SER A 556 38.67 13.92 -8.74
C SER A 556 40.15 14.20 -8.93
N GLY A 557 40.90 14.27 -7.83
CA GLY A 557 42.35 14.40 -7.87
C GLY A 557 42.94 14.60 -6.49
N ASP A 558 43.11 13.48 -5.75
CA ASP A 558 43.92 13.29 -4.52
C ASP A 558 43.37 12.21 -3.57
N GLY A 559 42.25 11.54 -3.91
CA GLY A 559 41.66 10.50 -3.06
C GLY A 559 40.86 11.04 -1.87
N LYS A 560 40.66 12.36 -1.78
CA LYS A 560 39.71 12.99 -0.85
C LYS A 560 38.59 13.68 -1.63
N GLU A 561 37.34 13.40 -1.26
CA GLU A 561 36.20 14.03 -1.91
C GLU A 561 36.14 15.52 -1.58
N ARG A 562 36.37 16.39 -2.57
CA ARG A 562 36.33 17.84 -2.39
C ARG A 562 35.48 18.52 -3.46
N TRP A 563 34.49 19.29 -3.02
CA TRP A 563 33.59 20.06 -3.89
C TRP A 563 34.24 21.40 -4.27
N LYS A 564 34.29 21.73 -5.57
CA LYS A 564 34.77 23.04 -6.06
C LYS A 564 33.63 23.84 -6.72
N VAL A 565 33.55 25.13 -6.44
CA VAL A 565 32.57 26.07 -7.04
C VAL A 565 32.87 26.22 -8.54
N TRP A 566 31.87 26.01 -9.38
CA TRP A 566 32.02 25.89 -10.83
C TRP A 566 31.44 27.10 -11.60
N LYS A 567 30.27 27.64 -11.22
CA LYS A 567 29.72 28.90 -11.79
C LYS A 567 28.55 29.48 -10.97
N LYS A 568 28.28 30.78 -11.12
CA LYS A 568 27.07 31.48 -10.62
C LYS A 568 25.96 31.32 -11.66
N ALA A 569 24.77 30.86 -11.29
CA ALA A 569 23.64 30.72 -12.23
C ALA A 569 23.29 32.08 -12.89
N SER A 570 23.16 32.13 -14.22
CA SER A 570 22.86 33.33 -15.02
C SER A 570 21.35 33.48 -15.33
N GLY A 571 20.94 34.67 -15.77
CA GLY A 571 19.57 35.20 -15.76
C GLY A 571 18.45 34.28 -16.25
N ASP A 572 18.49 33.81 -17.50
CA ASP A 572 17.38 33.04 -18.11
C ASP A 572 17.18 31.67 -17.43
N SER A 573 18.28 31.01 -17.05
CA SER A 573 18.23 29.79 -16.22
C SER A 573 17.60 30.06 -14.85
N LYS A 574 17.89 31.21 -14.21
CA LYS A 574 17.24 31.59 -12.94
C LYS A 574 15.74 31.81 -13.10
N GLU A 575 15.30 32.46 -14.16
CA GLU A 575 13.88 32.76 -14.39
C GLU A 575 13.06 31.48 -14.69
N ARG A 576 13.64 30.52 -15.41
CA ARG A 576 13.04 29.20 -15.69
C ARG A 576 12.94 28.33 -14.42
N LEU A 577 13.96 28.32 -13.57
CA LEU A 577 13.95 27.62 -12.28
C LEU A 577 12.90 28.19 -11.30
N VAL A 578 12.66 29.50 -11.35
CA VAL A 578 11.61 30.14 -10.56
C VAL A 578 10.21 29.64 -10.98
N ARG A 579 9.97 29.31 -12.25
CA ARG A 579 8.63 28.90 -12.75
C ARG A 579 8.22 27.49 -12.38
N VAL A 580 9.10 26.51 -12.56
CA VAL A 580 8.85 25.11 -12.13
C VAL A 580 8.58 25.08 -10.62
N ARG A 581 9.34 25.91 -9.87
CA ARG A 581 9.09 26.15 -8.45
C ARG A 581 7.73 26.82 -8.21
N VAL A 582 7.33 27.81 -9.00
CA VAL A 582 6.02 28.48 -8.82
C VAL A 582 4.83 27.54 -9.03
N GLU A 583 4.81 26.66 -10.06
CA GLU A 583 3.65 25.76 -10.27
C GLU A 583 3.51 24.71 -9.16
N TYR A 584 4.61 24.07 -8.73
CA TYR A 584 4.58 23.17 -7.57
C TYR A 584 4.05 23.90 -6.32
N TYR A 585 4.59 25.09 -6.03
CA TYR A 585 4.14 25.84 -4.86
C TYR A 585 2.71 26.38 -5.02
N ARG A 586 2.20 26.62 -6.24
CA ARG A 586 0.77 26.92 -6.44
C ARG A 586 -0.11 25.75 -6.06
N GLU A 587 0.29 24.53 -6.39
CA GLU A 587 -0.43 23.33 -5.98
C GLU A 587 -0.34 23.11 -4.46
N VAL A 588 0.82 23.38 -3.84
CA VAL A 588 0.96 23.43 -2.37
C VAL A 588 0.00 24.45 -1.74
N GLU A 589 -0.10 25.66 -2.29
CA GLU A 589 -1.02 26.70 -1.79
C GLU A 589 -2.49 26.35 -2.06
N LYS A 590 -2.82 25.68 -3.18
CA LYS A 590 -4.17 25.13 -3.44
C LYS A 590 -4.55 24.13 -2.36
N ARG A 591 -3.66 23.18 -2.04
CA ARG A 591 -3.89 22.18 -0.99
C ARG A 591 -4.06 22.79 0.39
N ARG A 592 -3.26 23.82 0.72
CA ARG A 592 -3.42 24.58 1.97
C ARG A 592 -4.78 25.26 2.06
N ARG A 593 -5.26 25.86 0.95
CA ARG A 593 -6.63 26.43 0.89
C ARG A 593 -7.71 25.36 1.07
N ASP A 594 -7.47 24.16 0.57
CA ASP A 594 -8.40 23.03 0.71
C ASP A 594 -8.32 22.35 2.10
N GLY A 595 -7.45 22.81 3.00
CA GLY A 595 -7.27 22.27 4.34
C GLY A 595 -6.54 20.92 4.40
N MET A 596 -5.82 20.53 3.33
CA MET A 596 -5.00 19.31 3.31
C MET A 596 -3.63 19.58 3.93
N GLY A 597 -3.16 18.68 4.81
CA GLY A 597 -1.87 18.79 5.51
C GLY A 597 -0.64 18.62 4.59
N GLY A 598 0.56 18.90 5.13
CA GLY A 598 1.81 18.36 4.58
C GLY A 598 2.99 19.29 4.34
N LEU A 599 2.88 20.62 4.49
CA LEU A 599 4.05 21.50 4.38
C LEU A 599 3.93 22.73 5.31
N GLU A 600 4.27 22.53 6.58
CA GLU A 600 4.57 23.62 7.52
C GLU A 600 6.04 24.06 7.38
N ARG A 601 6.33 24.97 6.45
CA ARG A 601 7.23 26.14 6.63
C ARG A 601 7.36 26.97 5.35
N GLU A 602 7.27 28.28 5.56
CA GLU A 602 7.39 29.42 4.63
C GLU A 602 6.67 29.27 3.28
N GLY A 603 5.44 29.78 3.24
CA GLY A 603 4.68 29.99 2.01
C GLY A 603 5.48 30.72 0.93
N LEU A 604 5.09 30.51 -0.33
CA LEU A 604 5.72 31.05 -1.54
C LEU A 604 6.15 32.52 -1.38
N PHE A 605 5.30 33.33 -0.74
CA PHE A 605 5.57 34.75 -0.50
C PHE A 605 6.64 35.05 0.54
N ALA A 606 6.80 34.25 1.60
CA ALA A 606 7.89 34.43 2.58
C ALA A 606 9.24 34.02 1.98
N ALA A 607 9.26 32.95 1.18
CA ALA A 607 10.44 32.52 0.44
C ALA A 607 10.86 33.51 -0.66
N MET A 608 9.90 34.23 -1.27
CA MET A 608 10.15 35.25 -2.29
C MET A 608 10.39 36.67 -1.73
N LYS A 609 9.87 37.02 -0.53
CA LYS A 609 9.99 38.36 0.06
C LYS A 609 11.34 38.66 0.73
N ARG A 610 12.16 37.66 1.06
CA ARG A 610 13.52 37.90 1.58
C ARG A 610 14.43 38.35 0.43
N LYS A 611 14.25 39.59 -0.06
CA LYS A 611 15.11 40.26 -1.03
C LYS A 611 16.59 40.22 -0.60
#